data_AF-A0A078AV32-F1
#
_entry.id   AF-A0A078AV32-F1
#
_cell.length_a   1.000
_cell.length_b   1.000
_cell.length_c   1.000
_cell.angle_alpha   90.00
_cell.angle_beta   90.00
_cell.angle_gamma   90.00
#
_symmetry.space_group_name_H-M   'P 1'
#
loop_
_entity.id
_entity.type
_entity.pdbx_description
1 polymer ?
#
loop_
_entity_poly.entity_id
_entity_poly.type
_entity_poly.pdbx_seq_one_letter_code
_entity_poly.pdbx_strand_id
1 'polypeptide(L)'
;MVESAKPSGAASEKTIKLTQLDSACEISFNSGHYQLVFDKTGNAEVFFRYKAHLIEVNKLSIGISIGKYTKEEALEQIRRGLVYSMRSGDRLVLFCGNIAPDFKATMTSDAKNFPAEVVFNFNEWRKEENYKKIVRADEDHDLMGNKNMFWMSEKFDLIVLQNDDDEETRQELIERIPHIESFDIINIQQ
;
A
#
# COMPACT_ATOMS: atom_id res chain seq x y z
N MET A 1 -11.64 -18.70 25.95
CA MET A 1 -11.78 -18.16 24.58
C MET A 1 -12.03 -16.68 24.74
N VAL A 2 -11.01 -15.87 24.47
CA VAL A 2 -11.15 -14.40 24.50
C VAL A 2 -11.71 -14.04 23.13
N GLU A 3 -12.94 -13.55 23.07
CA GLU A 3 -13.44 -12.84 21.90
C GLU A 3 -12.48 -11.67 21.66
N SER A 4 -11.67 -11.76 20.61
CA SER A 4 -10.88 -10.62 20.16
C SER A 4 -11.86 -9.54 19.73
N ALA A 5 -11.76 -8.37 20.38
CA ALA A 5 -12.52 -7.20 20.00
C ALA A 5 -12.20 -6.88 18.53
N LYS A 6 -13.21 -6.91 17.66
CA LYS A 6 -13.05 -6.51 16.25
C LYS A 6 -12.37 -5.14 16.19
N PRO A 7 -11.22 -4.99 15.51
CA PRO A 7 -10.69 -3.68 15.18
C PRO A 7 -11.66 -3.02 14.20
N SER A 8 -12.53 -2.19 14.76
CA SER A 8 -13.60 -1.51 14.08
C SER A 8 -13.03 -0.38 13.20
N GLY A 9 -13.06 -0.55 11.89
CA GLY A 9 -12.70 0.54 10.98
C GLY A 9 -12.70 0.13 9.51
N ALA A 10 -12.21 -1.06 9.17
CA ALA A 10 -12.10 -1.52 7.79
C ALA A 10 -13.46 -1.70 7.09
N ALA A 11 -13.46 -1.60 5.76
CA ALA A 11 -14.67 -1.77 4.95
C ALA A 11 -15.23 -3.20 5.04
N SER A 12 -14.35 -4.20 4.97
CA SER A 12 -14.69 -5.60 5.23
C SER A 12 -13.47 -6.38 5.73
N GLU A 13 -13.73 -7.58 6.26
CA GLU A 13 -12.68 -8.52 6.64
C GLU A 13 -13.06 -9.93 6.17
N LYS A 14 -12.11 -10.64 5.55
CA LYS A 14 -12.30 -12.01 5.06
C LYS A 14 -11.04 -12.86 5.21
N THR A 15 -11.24 -14.17 5.29
CA THR A 15 -10.18 -15.16 5.32
C THR A 15 -10.24 -16.03 4.08
N ILE A 16 -9.10 -16.19 3.41
CA ILE A 16 -9.00 -16.89 2.12
C ILE A 16 -7.75 -17.77 2.05
N LYS A 17 -7.71 -18.63 1.03
CA LYS A 17 -6.47 -19.32 0.63
C LYS A 17 -5.64 -18.43 -0.30
N LEU A 18 -4.32 -18.65 -0.34
CA LEU A 18 -3.41 -17.92 -1.23
C LEU A 18 -3.85 -17.99 -2.71
N THR A 19 -4.40 -19.11 -3.15
CA THR A 19 -4.88 -19.29 -4.54
C THR A 19 -6.04 -18.35 -4.91
N GLN A 20 -6.71 -17.76 -3.93
CA GLN A 20 -7.81 -16.83 -4.11
C GLN A 20 -7.37 -15.36 -4.01
N LEU A 21 -6.10 -15.10 -3.65
CA LEU A 21 -5.59 -13.77 -3.34
C LEU A 21 -5.80 -12.78 -4.49
N ASP A 22 -5.47 -13.19 -5.72
CA ASP A 22 -5.61 -12.33 -6.91
C ASP A 22 -7.07 -11.88 -7.11
N SER A 23 -8.00 -12.84 -7.11
CA SER A 23 -9.43 -12.56 -7.25
C SER A 23 -9.98 -11.73 -6.09
N ALA A 24 -9.45 -11.93 -4.87
CA ALA A 24 -9.89 -11.19 -3.70
C ALA A 24 -9.44 -9.72 -3.75
N CYS A 25 -8.24 -9.44 -4.28
CA CYS A 25 -7.77 -8.10 -4.56
C CYS A 25 -8.65 -7.42 -5.63
N GLU A 26 -8.93 -8.10 -6.74
CA GLU A 26 -9.79 -7.57 -7.81
C GLU A 26 -11.19 -7.21 -7.32
N ILE A 27 -11.81 -8.05 -6.47
CA ILE A 27 -13.13 -7.77 -5.89
C ILE A 27 -13.09 -6.50 -5.02
N SER A 28 -12.04 -6.35 -4.20
CA SER A 28 -11.89 -5.20 -3.30
C SER A 28 -11.69 -3.92 -4.12
N PHE A 29 -10.79 -3.98 -5.10
CA PHE A 29 -10.54 -2.89 -6.04
C PHE A 29 -11.80 -2.44 -6.79
N ASN A 30 -12.55 -3.39 -7.36
CA ASN A 30 -13.81 -3.11 -8.07
C ASN A 30 -14.91 -2.56 -7.15
N SER A 31 -14.79 -2.76 -5.85
CA SER A 31 -15.70 -2.20 -4.83
C SER A 31 -15.27 -0.81 -4.36
N GLY A 32 -14.17 -0.28 -4.87
CA GLY A 32 -13.65 1.03 -4.50
C GLY A 32 -12.78 1.02 -3.23
N HIS A 33 -12.14 -0.12 -2.92
CA HIS A 33 -11.29 -0.28 -1.73
C HIS A 33 -9.89 -0.78 -2.09
N TYR A 34 -8.91 -0.35 -1.29
CA TYR A 34 -7.58 -0.96 -1.24
C TYR A 34 -7.60 -2.23 -0.40
N GLN A 35 -6.46 -2.94 -0.35
CA GLN A 35 -6.37 -4.17 0.43
C GLN A 35 -5.27 -4.09 1.49
N LEU A 36 -5.62 -4.55 2.70
CA LEU A 36 -4.67 -4.80 3.78
C LEU A 36 -4.57 -6.30 3.97
N VAL A 37 -3.47 -6.88 3.51
CA VAL A 37 -3.24 -8.33 3.47
C VAL A 37 -2.37 -8.73 4.66
N PHE A 38 -2.88 -9.68 5.43
CA PHE A 38 -2.19 -10.34 6.54
C PHE A 38 -1.89 -11.79 6.15
N ASP A 39 -0.62 -12.13 6.00
CA ASP A 39 -0.19 -13.46 5.54
C ASP A 39 0.49 -14.26 6.64
N LYS A 40 -0.17 -15.33 7.11
CA LYS A 40 0.41 -16.28 8.08
C LYS A 40 1.34 -17.30 7.45
N THR A 41 1.42 -17.35 6.12
CA THR A 41 2.13 -18.40 5.38
C THR A 41 3.49 -17.94 4.87
N GLY A 42 3.73 -16.63 4.79
CA GLY A 42 4.94 -16.01 4.20
C GLY A 42 5.03 -16.15 2.67
N ASN A 43 3.98 -16.61 2.00
CA ASN A 43 3.98 -16.89 0.55
C ASN A 43 3.36 -15.76 -0.29
N ALA A 44 2.61 -14.85 0.32
CA ALA A 44 2.00 -13.71 -0.36
C ALA A 44 3.07 -12.73 -0.87
N GLU A 45 4.14 -12.53 -0.10
CA GLU A 45 5.28 -11.73 -0.55
C GLU A 45 5.86 -12.29 -1.86
N VAL A 46 6.12 -13.61 -1.89
CA VAL A 46 6.63 -14.31 -3.08
C VAL A 46 5.66 -14.15 -4.24
N PHE A 47 4.36 -14.34 -4.01
CA PHE A 47 3.32 -14.14 -5.02
C PHE A 47 3.38 -12.73 -5.62
N PHE A 48 3.44 -11.69 -4.79
CA PHE A 48 3.44 -10.31 -5.24
C PHE A 48 4.75 -9.89 -5.91
N ARG A 49 5.90 -10.48 -5.57
CA ARG A 49 7.14 -10.25 -6.33
C ARG A 49 7.02 -10.62 -7.81
N TYR A 50 6.15 -11.56 -8.17
CA TYR A 50 5.89 -11.94 -9.57
C TYR A 50 4.72 -11.17 -10.21
N LYS A 51 3.83 -10.57 -9.41
CA LYS A 51 2.54 -10.04 -9.87
C LYS A 51 2.39 -8.53 -9.73
N ALA A 52 3.27 -7.86 -9.01
CA ALA A 52 3.13 -6.47 -8.61
C ALA A 52 4.47 -5.75 -8.52
N HIS A 53 4.42 -4.42 -8.40
CA HIS A 53 5.55 -3.61 -8.01
C HIS A 53 5.63 -3.57 -6.47
N LEU A 54 6.58 -4.31 -5.89
CA LEU A 54 6.71 -4.45 -4.43
C LEU A 54 7.81 -3.54 -3.87
N ILE A 55 7.46 -2.76 -2.85
CA ILE A 55 8.38 -1.92 -2.07
C ILE A 55 8.48 -2.47 -0.65
N GLU A 56 9.71 -2.75 -0.20
CA GLU A 56 10.01 -3.29 1.14
C GLU A 56 10.06 -2.17 2.19
N VAL A 57 8.88 -1.65 2.57
CA VAL A 57 8.74 -0.58 3.57
C VAL A 57 9.35 -0.97 4.92
N ASN A 58 9.35 -2.25 5.26
CA ASN A 58 10.04 -2.76 6.46
C ASN A 58 11.54 -2.45 6.44
N LYS A 59 12.22 -2.70 5.31
CA LYS A 59 13.65 -2.43 5.17
C LYS A 59 13.95 -0.93 5.16
N LEU A 60 13.05 -0.12 4.59
CA LEU A 60 13.17 1.33 4.65
C LEU A 60 13.05 1.84 6.09
N SER A 61 12.05 1.36 6.83
CA SER A 61 11.80 1.74 8.23
C SER A 61 12.99 1.38 9.13
N ILE A 62 13.46 0.14 9.05
CA ILE A 62 14.65 -0.31 9.80
C ILE A 62 15.89 0.50 9.38
N GLY A 63 16.03 0.75 8.07
CA GLY A 63 17.14 1.53 7.52
C GLY A 63 17.18 2.96 8.05
N ILE A 64 16.03 3.60 8.27
CA ILE A 64 15.96 4.91 8.92
C ILE A 64 16.42 4.80 10.38
N SER A 65 15.92 3.82 11.13
CA SER A 65 16.26 3.65 12.56
C SER A 65 17.76 3.45 12.79
N ILE A 66 18.46 2.79 11.86
CA ILE A 66 19.92 2.57 11.94
C ILE A 66 20.75 3.65 11.21
N GLY A 67 20.12 4.68 10.65
CA GLY A 67 20.79 5.76 9.92
C GLY A 67 21.34 5.39 8.55
N LYS A 68 20.87 4.28 7.95
CA LYS A 68 21.20 3.87 6.58
C LYS A 68 20.47 4.70 5.51
N TYR A 69 19.23 5.10 5.80
CA TYR A 69 18.41 5.95 4.94
C TYR A 69 17.93 7.17 5.72
N THR A 70 17.77 8.31 5.07
CA THR A 70 16.95 9.39 5.61
C THR A 70 15.46 9.10 5.39
N LYS A 71 14.59 9.80 6.12
CA LYS A 71 13.13 9.72 5.90
C LYS A 71 12.79 10.13 4.47
N GLU A 72 13.43 11.17 3.95
CA GLU A 72 13.22 11.71 2.62
C GLU A 72 13.59 10.71 1.53
N GLU A 73 14.70 9.99 1.68
CA GLU A 73 15.13 8.94 0.74
C GLU A 73 14.16 7.76 0.70
N ALA A 74 13.64 7.35 1.86
CA ALA A 74 12.65 6.28 1.94
C ALA A 74 11.32 6.68 1.29
N LEU A 75 10.82 7.88 1.58
CA LEU A 75 9.58 8.38 0.99
C LEU A 75 9.71 8.61 -0.51
N GLU A 76 10.88 9.03 -0.98
CA GLU A 76 11.13 9.16 -2.41
C GLU A 76 11.09 7.80 -3.13
N GLN A 77 11.57 6.73 -2.50
CA GLN A 77 11.44 5.38 -3.05
C GLN A 77 9.98 4.96 -3.16
N ILE A 78 9.18 5.21 -2.10
CA ILE A 78 7.74 4.92 -2.09
C ILE A 78 7.03 5.72 -3.19
N ARG A 79 7.28 7.03 -3.28
CA ARG A 79 6.69 7.91 -4.29
C ARG A 79 7.00 7.47 -5.71
N ARG A 80 8.27 7.13 -6.01
CA ARG A 80 8.66 6.68 -7.35
C ARG A 80 7.94 5.42 -7.77
N GLY A 81 7.84 4.44 -6.87
CA GLY A 81 7.08 3.22 -7.17
C GLY A 81 5.58 3.48 -7.32
N LEU A 82 5.02 4.40 -6.53
CA LEU A 82 3.63 4.84 -6.69
C LEU A 82 3.38 5.50 -8.06
N VAL A 83 4.22 6.46 -8.46
CA VAL A 83 4.11 7.11 -9.79
C VAL A 83 4.28 6.10 -10.92
N TYR A 84 5.22 5.17 -10.80
CA TYR A 84 5.40 4.09 -11.76
C TYR A 84 4.13 3.23 -11.89
N SER A 85 3.62 2.69 -10.77
CA SER A 85 2.44 1.82 -10.75
C SER A 85 1.18 2.53 -11.24
N MET A 86 1.02 3.81 -10.89
CA MET A 86 -0.09 4.62 -11.39
C MET A 86 -0.07 4.72 -12.92
N ARG A 87 1.10 4.94 -13.52
CA ARG A 87 1.23 5.06 -14.98
C ARG A 87 1.08 3.73 -15.70
N SER A 88 1.68 2.65 -15.19
CA SER A 88 1.60 1.34 -15.83
C SER A 88 0.25 0.65 -15.59
N GLY A 89 -0.45 1.00 -14.52
CA GLY A 89 -1.62 0.26 -14.04
C GLY A 89 -1.25 -1.03 -13.28
N ASP A 90 0.02 -1.17 -12.88
CA ASP A 90 0.44 -2.28 -12.02
C ASP A 90 -0.09 -2.08 -10.60
N ARG A 91 -0.21 -3.18 -9.84
CA ARG A 91 -0.46 -3.09 -8.39
C ARG A 91 0.81 -2.62 -7.69
N LEU A 92 0.68 -1.64 -6.79
CA LEU A 92 1.73 -1.28 -5.85
C LEU A 92 1.53 -2.06 -4.54
N VAL A 93 2.56 -2.76 -4.07
CA VAL A 93 2.53 -3.47 -2.80
C VAL A 93 3.53 -2.84 -1.84
N LEU A 94 3.02 -2.31 -0.72
CA LEU A 94 3.81 -1.81 0.40
C LEU A 94 4.01 -2.94 1.41
N PHE A 95 5.16 -3.60 1.32
CA PHE A 95 5.48 -4.75 2.17
C PHE A 95 6.08 -4.30 3.51
N CYS A 96 5.34 -4.56 4.59
CA CYS A 96 5.66 -4.19 5.97
C CYS A 96 6.36 -5.31 6.75
N GLY A 97 6.57 -6.49 6.16
CA GLY A 97 7.22 -7.62 6.83
C GLY A 97 6.55 -7.94 8.16
N ASN A 98 7.33 -8.01 9.24
CA ASN A 98 6.86 -8.33 10.60
C ASN A 98 6.82 -7.10 11.50
N ILE A 99 6.74 -5.90 10.93
CA ILE A 99 6.68 -4.64 11.69
C ILE A 99 5.44 -3.83 11.28
N ALA A 100 5.10 -2.82 12.07
CA ALA A 100 3.98 -1.92 11.80
C ALA A 100 4.47 -0.48 11.55
N PRO A 101 4.91 -0.14 10.32
CA PRO A 101 5.31 1.23 10.00
C PRO A 101 4.18 2.23 10.27
N ASP A 102 4.53 3.41 10.79
CA ASP A 102 3.55 4.46 11.10
C ASP A 102 3.31 5.36 9.88
N PHE A 103 2.24 5.12 9.12
CA PHE A 103 1.83 5.91 7.95
C PHE A 103 1.10 7.21 8.32
N LYS A 104 0.76 7.44 9.60
CA LYS A 104 0.17 8.69 10.08
C LYS A 104 1.24 9.72 10.47
N ALA A 105 2.42 9.26 10.91
CA ALA A 105 3.49 10.15 11.37
C ALA A 105 4.83 9.98 10.65
N THR A 106 5.35 8.75 10.55
CA THR A 106 6.74 8.52 10.12
C THR A 106 6.88 8.27 8.62
N MET A 107 6.00 7.43 8.05
CA MET A 107 5.95 7.05 6.64
C MET A 107 4.95 7.91 5.86
N THR A 108 5.02 9.21 6.09
CA THR A 108 4.21 10.22 5.40
C THR A 108 4.94 11.55 5.34
N SER A 109 4.59 12.39 4.37
CA SER A 109 5.12 13.73 4.18
C SER A 109 4.10 14.62 3.46
N ASP A 110 4.57 15.74 2.92
CA ASP A 110 3.77 16.70 2.18
C ASP A 110 3.17 16.13 0.88
N ALA A 111 2.33 16.96 0.26
CA ALA A 111 1.61 16.63 -0.97
C ALA A 111 2.50 16.38 -2.20
N LYS A 112 3.81 16.66 -2.14
CA LYS A 112 4.75 16.48 -3.25
C LYS A 112 5.55 15.19 -3.14
N ASN A 113 5.68 14.65 -1.93
CA ASN A 113 6.47 13.45 -1.67
C ASN A 113 5.57 12.23 -1.52
N PHE A 114 4.94 12.05 -0.36
CA PHE A 114 4.05 10.90 -0.13
C PHE A 114 3.03 11.28 0.95
N PRO A 115 1.89 11.89 0.56
CA PRO A 115 0.85 12.30 1.50
C PRO A 115 -0.04 11.11 1.84
N ALA A 116 0.40 10.24 2.75
CA ALA A 116 -0.28 8.96 3.05
C ALA A 116 -1.77 9.13 3.37
N GLU A 117 -2.14 10.21 4.08
CA GLU A 117 -3.54 10.59 4.35
C GLU A 117 -4.38 10.66 3.06
N VAL A 118 -3.87 11.29 2.01
CA VAL A 118 -4.61 11.40 0.75
C VAL A 118 -4.47 10.14 -0.08
N VAL A 119 -3.29 9.51 -0.09
CA VAL A 119 -2.99 8.30 -0.90
C VAL A 119 -3.86 7.11 -0.48
N PHE A 120 -4.06 6.93 0.82
CA PHE A 120 -4.82 5.79 1.36
C PHE A 120 -6.34 6.00 1.35
N ASN A 121 -6.81 7.20 1.02
CA ASN A 121 -8.20 7.44 0.72
C ASN A 121 -8.49 7.11 -0.75
N PHE A 122 -9.14 5.98 -1.03
CA PHE A 122 -9.35 5.48 -2.39
C PHE A 122 -10.04 6.50 -3.29
N ASN A 123 -11.08 7.18 -2.80
CA ASN A 123 -11.87 8.10 -3.60
C ASN A 123 -11.16 9.44 -3.82
N GLU A 124 -10.49 9.95 -2.78
CA GLU A 124 -9.77 11.23 -2.88
C GLU A 124 -8.51 11.11 -3.72
N TRP A 125 -7.73 10.04 -3.56
CA TRP A 125 -6.46 9.88 -4.26
C TRP A 125 -6.62 9.90 -5.78
N ARG A 126 -7.69 9.29 -6.28
CA ARG A 126 -7.95 9.11 -7.71
C ARG A 126 -8.35 10.39 -8.44
N LYS A 127 -8.56 11.50 -7.72
CA LYS A 127 -8.76 12.82 -8.33
C LYS A 127 -7.44 13.32 -8.91
N GLU A 128 -7.46 13.80 -10.15
CA GLU A 128 -6.26 14.30 -10.84
C GLU A 128 -5.51 15.36 -10.05
N GLU A 129 -6.25 16.31 -9.44
CA GLU A 129 -5.68 17.35 -8.59
C GLU A 129 -4.91 16.82 -7.37
N ASN A 130 -5.11 15.57 -6.98
CA ASN A 130 -4.43 14.94 -5.85
C ASN A 130 -3.22 14.14 -6.33
N TYR A 131 -3.39 13.14 -7.21
CA TYR A 131 -2.26 12.31 -7.62
C TYR A 131 -1.23 13.07 -8.45
N LYS A 132 -1.63 14.09 -9.21
CA LYS A 132 -0.68 14.84 -10.05
C LYS A 132 0.32 15.65 -9.22
N LYS A 133 0.02 15.95 -7.94
CA LYS A 133 0.90 16.72 -7.04
C LYS A 133 2.23 16.01 -6.73
N ILE A 134 2.27 14.68 -6.80
CA ILE A 134 3.49 13.90 -6.55
C ILE A 134 4.29 13.58 -7.82
N VAL A 135 3.74 13.89 -9.00
CA VAL A 135 4.39 13.63 -10.29
C VAL A 135 5.41 14.73 -10.54
N ARG A 136 6.66 14.35 -10.74
CA ARG A 136 7.73 15.30 -11.06
C ARG A 136 7.72 15.62 -12.56
N ALA A 137 8.31 16.76 -12.93
CA ALA A 137 8.33 17.22 -14.31
C ALA A 137 9.00 16.23 -15.29
N ASP A 138 9.97 15.45 -14.83
CA ASP A 138 10.65 14.41 -15.60
C ASP A 138 9.86 13.10 -15.67
N GLU A 139 8.84 12.92 -14.83
CA GLU A 139 7.95 11.76 -14.80
C GLU A 139 6.61 12.02 -15.47
N ASP A 140 6.28 13.30 -15.75
CA ASP A 140 5.06 13.72 -16.42
C ASP A 140 5.10 13.36 -17.92
N HIS A 141 5.01 12.08 -18.19
CA HIS A 141 4.94 11.52 -19.52
C HIS A 141 4.10 10.24 -19.53
N ASP A 142 3.53 9.91 -20.69
CA ASP A 142 2.83 8.64 -20.90
C ASP A 142 3.79 7.46 -21.13
N LEU A 143 3.25 6.27 -21.43
CA LEU A 143 4.04 5.06 -21.72
C LEU A 143 4.85 5.16 -23.04
N MET A 144 4.51 6.08 -23.93
CA MET A 144 5.23 6.34 -25.19
C MET A 144 6.29 7.45 -25.02
N GLY A 145 6.37 8.09 -23.85
CA GLY A 145 7.30 9.17 -23.56
C GLY A 145 6.81 10.56 -23.99
N ASN A 146 5.52 10.71 -24.34
CA ASN A 146 4.94 12.01 -24.66
C ASN A 146 4.85 12.84 -23.37
N LYS A 147 5.41 14.05 -23.38
CA LYS A 147 5.47 14.94 -22.20
C LYS A 147 4.11 15.54 -21.85
N ASN A 148 3.91 15.84 -20.56
CA ASN A 148 2.68 16.40 -19.98
C ASN A 148 1.44 15.50 -20.17
N MET A 149 1.67 14.20 -20.37
CA MET A 149 0.63 13.20 -20.66
C MET A 149 0.59 12.13 -19.56
N PHE A 150 1.01 12.43 -18.34
CA PHE A 150 0.79 11.48 -17.24
C PHE A 150 -0.68 11.47 -16.84
N TRP A 151 -1.30 10.29 -16.90
CA TRP A 151 -2.58 9.97 -16.27
C TRP A 151 -2.42 8.72 -15.40
N MET A 152 -3.15 8.68 -14.29
CA MET A 152 -3.25 7.45 -13.50
C MET A 152 -4.13 6.46 -14.26
N SER A 153 -3.63 5.25 -14.48
CA SER A 153 -4.38 4.13 -15.06
C SER A 153 -5.57 3.76 -14.17
N GLU A 154 -6.72 3.51 -14.80
CA GLU A 154 -7.91 2.98 -14.11
C GLU A 154 -7.68 1.60 -13.49
N LYS A 155 -6.57 0.93 -13.81
CA LYS A 155 -6.20 -0.37 -13.21
C LYS A 155 -5.26 -0.26 -12.02
N PHE A 156 -4.77 0.93 -11.72
CA PHE A 156 -3.84 1.13 -10.61
C PHE A 156 -4.49 0.74 -9.28
N ASP A 157 -3.83 -0.16 -8.55
CA ASP A 157 -4.27 -0.66 -7.25
C ASP A 157 -3.14 -0.56 -6.21
N LEU A 158 -3.51 -0.41 -4.94
CA LEU A 158 -2.59 -0.30 -3.82
C LEU A 158 -2.92 -1.34 -2.76
N ILE A 159 -1.87 -2.02 -2.31
CA ILE A 159 -1.95 -3.10 -1.32
C ILE A 159 -0.93 -2.82 -0.23
N VAL A 160 -1.36 -2.93 1.03
CA VAL A 160 -0.46 -3.03 2.17
C VAL A 160 -0.38 -4.50 2.56
N LEU A 161 0.82 -5.04 2.65
CA LEU A 161 1.07 -6.45 2.98
C LEU A 161 1.90 -6.55 4.26
N GLN A 162 1.44 -7.34 5.23
CA GLN A 162 2.19 -7.68 6.43
C GLN A 162 2.18 -9.21 6.62
N ASN A 163 3.29 -9.74 7.12
CA ASN A 163 3.32 -11.11 7.63
C ASN A 163 2.62 -11.12 9.00
N ASP A 164 1.65 -12.00 9.16
CA ASP A 164 0.78 -12.05 10.34
C ASP A 164 1.34 -13.03 11.38
N ASP A 165 2.47 -12.64 11.97
CA ASP A 165 3.18 -13.42 12.98
C ASP A 165 2.65 -13.14 14.41
N ASP A 166 2.07 -11.95 14.63
CA ASP A 166 1.69 -11.43 15.95
C ASP A 166 0.49 -10.49 15.87
N GLU A 167 -0.50 -10.72 16.74
CA GLU A 167 -1.77 -9.97 16.77
C GLU A 167 -1.59 -8.52 17.21
N GLU A 168 -0.65 -8.25 18.13
CA GLU A 168 -0.36 -6.88 18.59
C GLU A 168 0.19 -6.04 17.45
N THR A 169 1.19 -6.54 16.74
CA THR A 169 1.81 -5.88 15.58
C THR A 169 0.83 -5.67 14.43
N ARG A 170 -0.07 -6.63 14.22
CA ARG A 170 -1.19 -6.50 13.27
C ARG A 170 -2.11 -5.35 13.65
N GLN A 171 -2.52 -5.28 14.91
CA GLN A 171 -3.40 -4.22 15.40
C GLN A 171 -2.74 -2.84 15.32
N GLU A 172 -1.45 -2.75 15.66
CA GLU A 172 -0.68 -1.52 15.50
C GLU A 172 -0.70 -1.02 14.05
N LEU A 173 -0.57 -1.91 13.07
CA LEU A 173 -0.56 -1.52 11.66
C LEU A 173 -1.93 -0.97 11.23
N ILE A 174 -3.02 -1.63 11.62
CA ILE A 174 -4.40 -1.17 11.36
C ILE A 174 -4.58 0.25 11.90
N GLU A 175 -4.12 0.52 13.12
CA GLU A 175 -4.23 1.82 13.77
C GLU A 175 -3.31 2.89 13.15
N ARG A 176 -2.21 2.47 12.53
CA ARG A 176 -1.21 3.34 11.90
C ARG A 176 -1.48 3.64 10.42
N ILE A 177 -2.48 3.03 9.82
CA ILE A 177 -2.94 3.31 8.45
C ILE A 177 -4.03 4.39 8.50
N PRO A 178 -3.85 5.56 7.85
CA PRO A 178 -4.96 6.49 7.66
C PRO A 178 -6.02 5.91 6.73
N HIS A 179 -7.27 6.33 6.92
CA HIS A 179 -8.42 5.87 6.14
C HIS A 179 -8.57 4.36 6.04
N ILE A 180 -8.40 3.64 7.16
CA ILE A 180 -8.54 2.19 7.17
C ILE A 180 -9.91 1.72 6.67
N GLU A 181 -10.95 2.55 6.76
CA GLU A 181 -12.28 2.33 6.17
C GLU A 181 -12.29 2.26 4.64
N SER A 182 -11.21 2.67 3.97
CA SER A 182 -10.99 2.49 2.53
C SER A 182 -10.33 1.15 2.19
N PHE A 183 -10.10 0.27 3.17
CA PHE A 183 -9.42 -1.01 2.98
C PHE A 183 -10.34 -2.19 3.29
N ASP A 184 -10.22 -3.23 2.47
CA ASP A 184 -10.66 -4.58 2.81
C ASP A 184 -9.50 -5.35 3.45
N ILE A 185 -9.72 -5.92 4.64
CA ILE A 185 -8.76 -6.78 5.32
C ILE A 185 -8.86 -8.20 4.77
N ILE A 186 -7.72 -8.75 4.35
CA ILE A 186 -7.60 -10.08 3.76
C ILE A 186 -6.61 -10.91 4.57
N ASN A 187 -7.12 -11.93 5.25
CA ASN A 187 -6.32 -12.88 6.00
C ASN A 187 -6.02 -14.11 5.15
N ILE A 188 -4.74 -14.44 4.96
CA ILE A 188 -4.32 -15.63 4.24
C ILE A 188 -4.08 -16.76 5.24
N GLN A 189 -4.75 -17.89 5.01
CA GLN A 189 -4.57 -19.13 5.75
C GLN A 189 -4.20 -20.29 4.81
N GLN A 190 -3.64 -21.36 5.39
CA GLN A 190 -3.28 -22.59 4.67
C GLN A 190 -4.51 -23.31 4.08
#